data_AF-A0A0J5GPS2-F1
#
_entry.id   AF-A0A0J5GPS2-F1
#
_cell.length_a   1.000
_cell.length_b   1.000
_cell.length_c   1.000
_cell.angle_alpha   90.00
_cell.angle_beta   90.00
_cell.angle_gamma   90.00
#
_symmetry.space_group_name_H-M   'P 1'
#
loop_
_entity.id
_entity.type
_entity.pdbx_description
1 polymer ?
#
loop_
_entity_poly.entity_id
_entity_poly.type
_entity_poly.pdbx_seq_one_letter_code
_entity_poly.pdbx_strand_id
1 'polypeptide(L)'
;MKKTVFILLLAIILGACGLQKERVNGAVDNESIGKEPPVLLVRSNNSEVAAVLGEYSWSFDNGDGTATTVSVDSDIPPRIVRNQTTPFTTELDTEIQLDFAEPPQEIKVHIWNNSQMEREVDVEGSTFNTDEKGYILYEIIATWDQGSVHYAVKLNVQ
;
A
#
# COMPACT_ATOMS: atom_id res chain seq x y z
N MET A 1 66.43 39.35 -6.41
CA MET A 1 67.01 39.05 -5.08
C MET A 1 66.05 38.13 -4.34
N LYS A 2 66.57 37.01 -3.78
CA LYS A 2 66.00 36.07 -2.77
C LYS A 2 64.64 35.41 -3.12
N LYS A 3 64.59 34.18 -3.66
CA LYS A 3 64.72 32.85 -3.00
C LYS A 3 63.93 32.73 -1.69
N THR A 4 62.86 31.91 -1.70
CA THR A 4 62.73 30.71 -0.84
C THR A 4 61.55 29.85 -1.28
N VAL A 5 61.86 28.57 -1.51
CA VAL A 5 60.97 27.42 -1.57
C VAL A 5 60.59 27.04 -0.13
N PHE A 6 59.33 26.69 0.12
CA PHE A 6 58.98 25.81 1.25
C PHE A 6 57.86 24.86 0.81
N ILE A 7 58.26 23.61 0.58
CA ILE A 7 57.37 22.46 0.45
C ILE A 7 57.15 21.95 1.88
N LEU A 8 55.90 21.82 2.30
CA LEU A 8 55.54 20.89 3.36
C LEU A 8 54.25 20.16 2.99
N LEU A 9 54.39 18.85 2.77
CA LEU A 9 53.29 17.89 2.74
C LEU A 9 52.55 17.92 4.07
N LEU A 10 51.21 17.93 4.02
CA LEU A 10 50.42 17.20 4.99
C LEU A 10 49.31 16.43 4.26
N ALA A 11 49.34 15.12 4.45
CA ALA A 11 48.51 14.15 3.78
C ALA A 11 47.30 13.78 4.65
N ILE A 12 46.17 13.54 3.96
CA ILE A 12 45.08 12.60 4.28
C ILE A 12 44.25 12.90 5.53
N ILE A 13 42.95 13.20 5.33
CA ILE A 13 41.87 12.37 5.91
C ILE A 13 40.73 12.26 4.89
N LEU A 14 40.38 11.02 4.58
CA LEU A 14 39.24 10.60 3.78
C LEU A 14 37.93 11.01 4.46
N GLY A 15 37.18 11.92 3.84
CA GLY A 15 35.76 12.12 4.14
C GLY A 15 34.94 11.35 3.13
N ALA A 16 34.74 10.05 3.39
CA ALA A 16 33.73 9.28 2.69
C ALA A 16 32.35 9.90 2.96
N CYS A 17 31.77 10.60 1.98
CA CYS A 17 30.33 10.87 1.99
C CYS A 17 29.60 9.56 1.67
N GLY A 18 29.60 8.65 2.63
CA GLY A 18 28.65 7.57 2.74
C GLY A 18 27.65 7.92 3.84
N LEU A 19 26.59 8.65 3.49
CA LEU A 19 25.31 8.55 4.19
C LEU A 19 24.40 7.75 3.26
N GLN A 20 24.30 6.44 3.47
CA GLN A 20 23.32 5.82 4.36
C GLN A 20 22.00 5.68 3.61
N LYS A 21 21.91 4.53 2.92
CA LYS A 21 20.67 3.89 2.48
C LYS A 21 19.72 3.89 3.69
N GLU A 22 18.74 4.78 3.69
CA GLU A 22 17.64 4.71 4.64
C GLU A 22 16.93 3.39 4.39
N ARG A 23 17.13 2.45 5.32
CA ARG A 23 16.12 1.44 5.60
C ARG A 23 14.95 2.23 6.17
N VAL A 24 13.87 2.35 5.42
CA VAL A 24 12.58 2.79 5.94
C VAL A 24 12.15 1.73 6.97
N ASN A 25 12.63 1.88 8.19
CA ASN A 25 11.93 1.37 9.35
C ASN A 25 10.77 2.34 9.53
N GLY A 26 9.56 1.93 9.12
CA GLY A 26 8.33 2.63 9.44
C GLY A 26 8.15 2.65 10.95
N ALA A 27 8.81 3.60 11.63
CA ALA A 27 8.26 4.18 12.82
C ALA A 27 6.99 4.89 12.34
N VAL A 28 5.85 4.23 12.51
CA VAL A 28 4.54 4.89 12.40
C VAL A 28 4.62 6.07 13.34
N ASP A 29 4.63 7.28 12.76
CA ASP A 29 4.55 8.50 13.54
C ASP A 29 3.24 8.43 14.32
N ASN A 30 3.33 8.45 15.65
CA ASN A 30 2.17 8.29 16.53
C ASN A 30 1.14 9.42 16.30
N GLU A 31 1.53 10.50 15.60
CA GLU A 31 0.65 11.59 15.22
C GLU A 31 -0.23 11.31 13.98
N SER A 32 0.03 10.27 13.18
CA SER A 32 -0.75 9.96 11.97
C SER A 32 -1.81 8.87 12.17
N ILE A 33 -1.82 8.19 13.32
CA ILE A 33 -2.77 7.12 13.61
C ILE A 33 -4.20 7.67 13.52
N GLY A 34 -5.02 7.06 12.65
CA GLY A 34 -6.41 7.44 12.40
C GLY A 34 -6.60 8.65 11.47
N LYS A 35 -5.53 9.35 11.05
CA LYS A 35 -5.62 10.49 10.12
C LYS A 35 -5.55 10.07 8.65
N GLU A 36 -5.04 8.87 8.39
CA GLU A 36 -4.96 8.29 7.04
C GLU A 36 -5.70 6.94 7.00
N PRO A 37 -6.23 6.56 5.83
CA PRO A 37 -6.71 5.22 5.58
C PRO A 37 -5.71 4.13 5.98
N PRO A 38 -6.15 3.02 6.60
CA PRO A 38 -5.29 1.89 6.92
C PRO A 38 -4.65 1.27 5.66
N VAL A 39 -3.42 0.78 5.78
CA VAL A 39 -2.82 -0.04 4.71
C VAL A 39 -3.47 -1.42 4.68
N LEU A 40 -3.74 -1.93 3.46
CA LEU A 40 -4.19 -3.30 3.23
C LEU A 40 -3.05 -4.16 2.66
N LEU A 41 -2.72 -5.23 3.37
CA LEU A 41 -1.89 -6.33 2.88
C LEU A 41 -2.77 -7.51 2.47
N VAL A 42 -2.61 -7.97 1.24
CA VAL A 42 -3.29 -9.16 0.71
C VAL A 42 -2.32 -10.34 0.85
N ARG A 43 -2.75 -11.38 1.55
CA ARG A 43 -1.91 -12.54 1.86
C ARG A 43 -2.52 -13.84 1.34
N SER A 44 -1.64 -14.76 0.98
CA SER A 44 -2.00 -16.13 0.67
C SER A 44 -0.77 -17.01 0.88
N ASN A 45 -0.96 -18.12 1.58
CA ASN A 45 0.13 -19.01 1.99
C ASN A 45 1.29 -18.24 2.66
N ASN A 46 2.48 -18.23 2.03
CA ASN A 46 3.69 -17.58 2.51
C ASN A 46 4.05 -16.29 1.76
N SER A 47 3.12 -15.75 0.97
CA SER A 47 3.33 -14.52 0.20
C SER A 47 2.38 -13.42 0.66
N GLU A 48 2.82 -12.17 0.52
CA GLU A 48 1.99 -10.99 0.71
C GLU A 48 2.26 -9.92 -0.35
N VAL A 49 1.27 -9.08 -0.61
CA VAL A 49 1.39 -7.90 -1.45
C VAL A 49 0.57 -6.75 -0.86
N ALA A 50 1.12 -5.54 -0.86
CA ALA A 50 0.33 -4.36 -0.52
C ALA A 50 -0.65 -4.05 -1.65
N ALA A 51 -1.92 -3.87 -1.30
CA ALA A 51 -2.91 -3.39 -2.26
C ALA A 51 -2.62 -1.93 -2.63
N VAL A 52 -2.94 -1.57 -3.87
CA VAL A 52 -2.80 -0.19 -4.35
C VAL A 52 -3.98 0.63 -3.81
N LEU A 53 -3.68 1.71 -3.09
CA LEU A 53 -4.69 2.66 -2.61
C LEU A 53 -5.35 3.36 -3.80
N GLY A 54 -6.68 3.29 -3.86
CA GLY A 54 -7.52 3.94 -4.85
C GLY A 54 -8.24 5.16 -4.27
N GLU A 55 -9.49 5.36 -4.68
CA GLU A 55 -10.29 6.48 -4.21
C GLU A 55 -10.68 6.29 -2.74
N TYR A 56 -10.78 7.39 -2.00
CA TYR A 56 -11.26 7.35 -0.63
C TYR A 56 -11.84 8.67 -0.18
N SER A 57 -12.70 8.59 0.83
CA SER A 57 -13.12 9.71 1.63
C SER A 57 -12.89 9.38 3.10
N TRP A 58 -12.08 10.19 3.78
CA TRP A 58 -11.62 9.93 5.13
C TRP A 58 -11.78 11.16 6.01
N SER A 59 -12.38 10.97 7.19
CA SER A 59 -12.62 12.03 8.16
C SER A 59 -11.95 11.69 9.49
N PHE A 60 -11.21 12.65 10.04
CA PHE A 60 -10.52 12.50 11.31
C PHE A 60 -10.72 13.73 12.20
N ASP A 61 -10.73 13.50 13.52
CA ASP A 61 -10.80 14.54 14.54
C ASP A 61 -9.43 15.24 14.66
N ASN A 62 -9.43 16.57 14.72
CA ASN A 62 -8.20 17.37 14.87
C ASN A 62 -7.73 17.50 16.33
N GLY A 63 -8.52 17.03 17.30
CA GLY A 63 -8.27 17.11 18.74
C GLY A 63 -8.71 18.45 19.38
N ASP A 64 -9.29 19.36 18.60
CA ASP A 64 -9.74 20.69 19.03
C ASP A 64 -11.27 20.88 18.93
N GLY A 65 -12.00 19.77 18.74
CA GLY A 65 -13.44 19.76 18.53
C GLY A 65 -13.86 20.06 17.08
N THR A 66 -12.90 20.17 16.15
CA THR A 66 -13.14 20.22 14.71
C THR A 66 -12.73 18.90 14.04
N ALA A 67 -13.26 18.65 12.85
CA ALA A 67 -12.91 17.50 12.03
C ALA A 67 -12.42 17.97 10.66
N THR A 68 -11.48 17.21 10.10
CA THR A 68 -11.01 17.37 8.72
C THR A 68 -11.48 16.18 7.90
N THR A 69 -12.05 16.46 6.72
CA THR A 69 -12.38 15.43 5.73
C THR A 69 -11.50 15.61 4.50
N VAL A 70 -10.89 14.52 4.06
CA VAL A 70 -10.08 14.42 2.85
C VAL A 70 -10.79 13.50 1.88
N SER A 71 -10.97 13.94 0.63
CA SER A 71 -11.46 13.10 -0.45
C SER A 71 -10.43 13.08 -1.56
N VAL A 72 -10.01 11.87 -1.94
CA VAL A 72 -9.05 11.63 -3.01
C VAL A 72 -9.74 10.82 -4.09
N ASP A 73 -9.76 11.40 -5.29
CA ASP A 73 -10.21 10.71 -6.49
C ASP A 73 -9.07 9.84 -7.04
N SER A 74 -9.44 8.74 -7.68
CA SER A 74 -8.51 7.78 -8.26
C SER A 74 -9.03 7.28 -9.58
N ASP A 75 -8.11 6.77 -10.37
CA ASP A 75 -8.48 5.99 -11.54
C ASP A 75 -9.13 4.65 -11.17
N ILE A 76 -9.78 4.03 -12.15
CA ILE A 76 -10.41 2.72 -12.00
C ILE A 76 -9.39 1.63 -11.63
N PRO A 77 -9.80 0.56 -10.93
CA PRO A 77 -8.91 -0.50 -10.46
C PRO A 77 -7.95 -1.06 -11.53
N PRO A 78 -8.39 -1.37 -12.78
CA PRO A 78 -7.52 -1.81 -13.88
C PRO A 78 -6.38 -0.85 -14.26
N ARG A 79 -6.51 0.44 -13.96
CA ARG A 79 -5.51 1.46 -14.28
C ARG A 79 -4.55 1.71 -13.13
N ILE A 80 -5.00 1.67 -11.87
CA ILE A 80 -4.12 1.87 -10.72
C ILE A 80 -3.23 0.66 -10.39
N VAL A 81 -3.69 -0.58 -10.65
CA VAL A 81 -2.85 -1.77 -10.43
C VAL A 81 -1.70 -1.92 -11.43
N ARG A 82 -1.59 -1.04 -12.43
CA ARG A 82 -0.40 -0.99 -13.31
C ARG A 82 0.87 -0.64 -12.54
N ASN A 83 0.71 0.02 -11.39
CA ASN A 83 1.81 0.33 -10.47
C ASN A 83 2.23 -0.87 -9.61
N GLN A 84 1.44 -1.95 -9.61
CA GLN A 84 1.82 -3.20 -8.97
C GLN A 84 2.83 -3.95 -9.86
N THR A 85 4.11 -3.68 -9.63
CA THR A 85 5.21 -4.23 -10.44
C THR A 85 5.51 -5.70 -10.14
N THR A 86 5.15 -6.17 -8.95
CA THR A 86 5.39 -7.55 -8.52
C THR A 86 4.11 -8.37 -8.68
N PRO A 87 4.12 -9.45 -9.49
CA PRO A 87 2.99 -10.37 -9.55
C PRO A 87 2.85 -11.06 -8.21
N PHE A 88 1.67 -10.96 -7.60
CA PHE A 88 1.32 -11.79 -6.47
C PHE A 88 0.71 -13.09 -7.01
N THR A 89 1.41 -14.21 -6.84
CA THR A 89 1.00 -15.51 -7.38
C THR A 89 0.43 -16.38 -6.28
N THR A 90 -0.69 -17.04 -6.57
CA THR A 90 -1.39 -17.98 -5.68
C THR A 90 -1.99 -19.12 -6.51
N GLU A 91 -2.46 -20.17 -5.85
CA GLU A 91 -3.14 -21.30 -6.48
C GLU A 91 -4.65 -21.07 -6.51
N LEU A 92 -5.36 -21.73 -7.43
CA LEU A 92 -6.82 -21.86 -7.42
C LEU A 92 -7.33 -22.47 -6.10
N ASP A 93 -8.58 -22.16 -5.72
CA ASP A 93 -9.25 -22.67 -4.52
C ASP A 93 -8.46 -22.39 -3.22
N THR A 94 -7.66 -21.31 -3.21
CA THR A 94 -6.86 -20.91 -2.06
C THR A 94 -7.49 -19.71 -1.35
N GLU A 95 -7.43 -19.73 -0.02
CA GLU A 95 -7.86 -18.63 0.82
C GLU A 95 -6.92 -17.42 0.65
N ILE A 96 -7.54 -16.27 0.42
CA ILE A 96 -6.92 -14.95 0.41
C ILE A 96 -7.32 -14.24 1.70
N GLN A 97 -6.34 -13.81 2.47
CA GLN A 97 -6.53 -13.03 3.68
C GLN A 97 -6.33 -11.55 3.39
N LEU A 98 -7.31 -10.74 3.79
CA LEU A 98 -7.25 -9.29 3.81
C LEU A 98 -6.78 -8.84 5.19
N ASP A 99 -5.54 -8.38 5.30
CA ASP A 99 -4.96 -7.91 6.55
C ASP A 99 -4.86 -6.38 6.55
N PHE A 100 -5.76 -5.76 7.30
CA PHE A 100 -5.78 -4.33 7.52
C PHE A 100 -5.02 -3.98 8.79
N ALA A 101 -4.23 -2.91 8.76
CA ALA A 101 -3.57 -2.40 9.97
C ALA A 101 -4.58 -2.04 11.08
N GLU A 102 -5.79 -1.64 10.69
CA GLU A 102 -6.95 -1.45 11.58
C GLU A 102 -8.18 -2.12 10.93
N PRO A 103 -8.91 -3.01 11.64
CA PRO A 103 -9.99 -3.79 11.05
C PRO A 103 -11.18 -2.90 10.64
N PRO A 104 -11.71 -3.05 9.41
CA PRO A 104 -12.91 -2.33 8.96
C PRO A 104 -14.20 -2.92 9.56
N GLN A 105 -15.27 -2.13 9.47
CA GLN A 105 -16.63 -2.55 9.82
C GLN A 105 -17.29 -3.39 8.72
N GLU A 106 -16.96 -3.09 7.46
CA GLU A 106 -17.51 -3.75 6.28
C GLU A 106 -16.42 -3.93 5.23
N ILE A 107 -16.45 -5.07 4.53
CA ILE A 107 -15.59 -5.39 3.40
C ILE A 107 -16.47 -5.89 2.26
N LYS A 108 -16.25 -5.34 1.06
CA LYS A 108 -16.77 -5.86 -0.21
C LYS A 108 -15.61 -6.14 -1.15
N VAL A 109 -15.69 -7.23 -1.91
CA VAL A 109 -14.68 -7.59 -2.89
C VAL A 109 -15.35 -7.75 -4.25
N HIS A 110 -14.81 -7.08 -5.27
CA HIS A 110 -15.29 -7.18 -6.64
C HIS A 110 -14.18 -7.67 -7.56
N ILE A 111 -14.55 -8.46 -8.57
CA ILE A 111 -13.68 -8.76 -9.69
C ILE A 111 -13.97 -7.78 -10.82
N TRP A 112 -12.90 -7.31 -11.45
CA TRP A 112 -12.94 -6.38 -12.55
C TRP A 112 -12.50 -7.01 -13.86
N ASN A 113 -13.18 -6.61 -14.93
CA ASN A 113 -12.84 -7.00 -16.30
C ASN A 113 -12.74 -5.77 -17.19
N ASN A 114 -11.51 -5.51 -17.65
CA ASN A 114 -11.12 -4.38 -18.49
C ASN A 114 -11.49 -3.00 -17.92
N SER A 115 -12.75 -2.60 -18.04
CA SER A 115 -13.25 -1.27 -17.68
C SER A 115 -14.50 -1.28 -16.81
N GLN A 116 -14.98 -2.46 -16.41
CA GLN A 116 -16.20 -2.58 -15.59
C GLN A 116 -16.00 -3.59 -14.46
N MET A 117 -16.70 -3.34 -13.35
CA MET A 117 -16.94 -4.36 -12.34
C MET A 117 -17.74 -5.50 -12.98
N GLU A 118 -17.23 -6.72 -12.86
CA GLU A 118 -17.84 -7.92 -13.42
C GLU A 118 -18.79 -8.59 -12.44
N ARG A 119 -18.31 -8.85 -11.22
CA ARG A 119 -19.09 -9.50 -10.15
C ARG A 119 -18.52 -9.21 -8.77
N GLU A 120 -19.36 -9.42 -7.76
CA GLU A 120 -18.97 -9.46 -6.35
C GLU A 120 -18.47 -10.87 -5.97
N VAL A 121 -17.58 -10.92 -4.98
CA VAL A 121 -17.02 -12.13 -4.40
C VAL A 121 -17.53 -12.23 -2.96
N ASP A 122 -17.99 -13.41 -2.57
CA ASP A 122 -18.42 -13.67 -1.19
C ASP A 122 -17.21 -13.57 -0.24
N VAL A 123 -17.33 -12.74 0.79
CA VAL A 123 -16.31 -12.52 1.82
C VAL A 123 -16.84 -13.04 3.15
N GLU A 124 -16.05 -13.89 3.81
CA GLU A 124 -16.34 -14.37 5.15
C GLU A 124 -15.36 -13.73 6.15
N GLY A 125 -15.85 -12.73 6.91
CA GLY A 125 -15.00 -11.93 7.77
C GLY A 125 -14.03 -11.08 6.96
N SER A 126 -12.76 -11.49 6.90
CA SER A 126 -11.71 -10.83 6.12
C SER A 126 -11.00 -11.79 5.15
N THR A 127 -11.66 -12.90 4.78
CA THR A 127 -11.13 -13.86 3.80
C THR A 127 -12.11 -14.13 2.67
N PHE A 128 -11.56 -14.53 1.52
CA PHE A 128 -12.31 -15.08 0.39
C PHE A 128 -11.45 -16.15 -0.32
N ASN A 129 -12.05 -16.99 -1.16
CA ASN A 129 -11.32 -17.99 -1.94
C ASN A 129 -11.21 -17.57 -3.40
N THR A 130 -10.05 -17.82 -4.03
CA THR A 130 -9.92 -17.71 -5.48
C THR A 130 -10.71 -18.81 -6.18
N ASP A 131 -11.48 -18.47 -7.21
CA ASP A 131 -12.39 -19.39 -7.91
C ASP A 131 -12.15 -19.44 -9.44
N GLU A 132 -11.20 -18.64 -9.95
CA GLU A 132 -10.84 -18.59 -11.36
C GLU A 132 -9.33 -18.45 -11.58
N LYS A 133 -8.81 -19.03 -12.67
CA LYS A 133 -7.38 -18.99 -13.03
C LYS A 133 -7.05 -17.79 -13.90
N GLY A 134 -5.81 -17.32 -13.78
CA GLY A 134 -5.23 -16.27 -14.61
C GLY A 134 -4.92 -14.99 -13.84
N TYR A 135 -4.76 -13.89 -14.57
CA TYR A 135 -4.56 -12.57 -13.97
C TYR A 135 -5.90 -11.97 -13.59
N ILE A 136 -6.23 -12.04 -12.31
CA ILE A 136 -7.50 -11.57 -11.76
C ILE A 136 -7.27 -10.26 -11.02
N LEU A 137 -8.16 -9.30 -11.26
CA LEU A 137 -8.12 -8.01 -10.58
C LEU A 137 -9.24 -7.95 -9.55
N TYR A 138 -8.86 -7.73 -8.31
CA TYR A 138 -9.78 -7.51 -7.21
C TYR A 138 -9.78 -6.02 -6.83
N GLU A 139 -10.96 -5.47 -6.69
CA GLU A 139 -11.21 -4.26 -5.92
C GLU A 139 -11.71 -4.67 -4.53
N ILE A 140 -11.15 -4.06 -3.50
CA ILE A 140 -11.57 -4.25 -2.12
C ILE A 140 -12.08 -2.91 -1.62
N ILE A 141 -13.35 -2.84 -1.24
CA ILE A 141 -13.96 -1.66 -0.66
C ILE A 141 -14.11 -1.93 0.84
N ALA A 142 -13.49 -1.10 1.66
CA ALA A 142 -13.56 -1.23 3.11
C ALA A 142 -14.04 0.07 3.75
N THR A 143 -14.85 -0.07 4.79
CA THR A 143 -15.50 1.04 5.49
C THR A 143 -15.15 1.02 6.97
N TRP A 144 -14.81 2.19 7.51
CA TRP A 144 -14.63 2.50 8.91
C TRP A 144 -15.56 3.67 9.30
N ASP A 145 -15.63 4.02 10.58
CA ASP A 145 -16.37 5.22 11.03
C ASP A 145 -15.83 6.50 10.38
N GLN A 146 -14.54 6.53 10.08
CA GLN A 146 -13.83 7.63 9.43
C GLN A 146 -14.20 7.75 7.94
N GLY A 147 -14.66 6.67 7.30
CA GLY A 147 -15.09 6.68 5.91
C GLY A 147 -14.74 5.41 5.13
N SER A 148 -14.79 5.51 3.81
CA SER A 148 -14.63 4.38 2.90
C SER A 148 -13.39 4.53 2.01
N VAL A 149 -12.77 3.40 1.72
CA VAL A 149 -11.53 3.32 0.95
C VAL A 149 -11.64 2.20 -0.07
N HIS A 150 -11.25 2.50 -1.30
CA HIS A 150 -11.12 1.52 -2.37
C HIS A 150 -9.66 1.13 -2.51
N TYR A 151 -9.40 -0.16 -2.51
CA TYR A 151 -8.09 -0.74 -2.79
C TYR A 151 -8.19 -1.59 -4.05
N ALA A 152 -7.07 -1.74 -4.76
CA ALA A 152 -7.01 -2.65 -5.90
C ALA A 152 -5.75 -3.52 -5.85
N VAL A 153 -5.91 -4.79 -6.22
CA VAL A 153 -4.81 -5.76 -6.29
C VAL A 153 -4.99 -6.65 -7.50
N LYS A 154 -3.88 -7.01 -8.15
CA LYS A 154 -3.85 -7.97 -9.25
C LYS A 154 -3.16 -9.25 -8.79
N LEU A 155 -3.88 -10.36 -8.81
CA LEU A 155 -3.34 -11.69 -8.48
C LEU A 155 -3.11 -12.48 -9.77
N ASN A 156 -2.13 -13.38 -9.75
CA ASN A 156 -1.92 -14.40 -10.76
C ASN A 156 -2.28 -15.76 -10.14
N VAL A 157 -3.48 -16.26 -10.46
CA VAL A 157 -4.01 -17.52 -9.92
C VAL A 157 -3.66 -18.67 -10.87
N GLN A 158 -2.99 -19.71 -10.36
CA GLN A 158 -2.48 -20.83 -11.17
C GLN A 158 -3.22 -22.15 -10.97
#